data_AF-A0A0Q6GGX8-F1
#
_entry.id   AF-A0A0Q6GGX8-F1
#
_cell.length_a   1.000
_cell.length_b   1.000
_cell.length_c   1.000
_cell.angle_alpha   90.00
_cell.angle_beta   90.00
_cell.angle_gamma   90.00
#
_symmetry.space_group_name_H-M   'P 1'
#
loop_
_entity.id
_entity.type
_entity.pdbx_description
1 polymer ?
#
loop_
_entity_poly.entity_id
_entity_poly.type
_entity_poly.pdbx_seq_one_letter_code
_entity_poly.pdbx_strand_id
1 'polypeptide(L)' 'MALYAWTIQVPNRQPIKRVTNIDELHGVLRMLDLPGLRYPQDITVNDNGGVADSGKFRHVDVEDGFDWSVTWVKVDGGAD' A
#
# COMPACT_ATOMS: atom_id res chain seq x y z
N MET A 1 8.39 15.44 -7.18
CA MET A 1 7.36 14.55 -6.59
C MET A 1 7.83 13.13 -6.77
N ALA A 2 7.90 12.34 -5.70
CA ALA A 2 8.22 10.92 -5.81
C ALA A 2 6.96 10.16 -6.23
N LEU A 3 7.08 9.32 -7.26
CA LEU A 3 6.04 8.38 -7.62
C LEU A 3 6.28 7.08 -6.87
N TYR A 4 5.21 6.36 -6.61
CA TYR A 4 5.21 5.06 -5.95
C TYR A 4 4.39 4.12 -6.82
N ALA A 5 5.04 3.07 -7.30
CA ALA A 5 4.38 1.93 -7.89
C ALA A 5 3.89 1.04 -6.74
N TRP A 6 2.59 0.85 -6.65
CA TRP A 6 1.99 0.02 -5.62
C TRP A 6 1.03 -1.00 -6.22
N THR A 7 0.96 -2.14 -5.56
CA THR A 7 0.09 -3.26 -5.91
C THR A 7 -0.67 -3.68 -4.66
N ILE A 8 -1.99 -3.57 -4.70
CA ILE A 8 -2.88 -4.05 -3.64
C ILE A 8 -3.53 -5.34 -4.12
N GLN A 9 -3.34 -6.42 -3.36
CA GLN A 9 -3.96 -7.72 -3.61
C GLN A 9 -5.00 -7.95 -2.52
N VAL A 10 -6.22 -8.19 -2.95
CA VAL A 10 -7.39 -8.42 -2.09
C VAL A 10 -8.01 -9.74 -2.54
N PRO A 11 -8.45 -10.62 -1.62
CA PRO A 11 -9.04 -11.86 -2.04
C PRO A 11 -10.36 -11.55 -2.76
N ASN A 12 -10.70 -12.37 -3.76
CA ASN A 12 -11.94 -12.19 -4.54
C ASN A 12 -12.02 -10.89 -5.39
N ARG A 13 -10.90 -10.18 -5.62
CA ARG A 13 -10.82 -9.04 -6.55
C ARG A 13 -9.56 -9.10 -7.41
N GLN A 14 -9.58 -8.37 -8.52
CA GLN A 14 -8.37 -8.17 -9.33
C GLN A 14 -7.35 -7.31 -8.57
N PRO A 15 -6.05 -7.64 -8.66
CA PRO A 15 -5.00 -6.86 -8.02
C PRO A 15 -4.95 -5.46 -8.61
N ILE A 16 -5.01 -4.44 -7.76
CA ILE A 16 -4.98 -3.05 -8.17
C ILE A 16 -3.52 -2.62 -8.28
N LYS A 17 -3.08 -2.26 -9.48
CA LYS A 17 -1.72 -1.80 -9.77
C LYS A 17 -1.77 -0.38 -10.28
N ARG A 18 -1.15 0.56 -9.58
CA ARG A 18 -1.05 1.96 -10.02
C ARG A 18 0.32 2.54 -9.65
N VAL A 19 0.76 3.51 -10.44
CA VAL A 19 1.96 4.31 -10.18
C VAL A 19 1.50 5.74 -9.93
N THR A 20 1.57 6.20 -8.69
CA THR A 20 1.11 7.52 -8.31
C THR A 20 1.81 7.99 -7.04
N ASN A 21 1.52 9.19 -6.56
CA ASN A 21 2.04 9.69 -5.30
C ASN A 21 1.53 8.85 -4.11
N ILE A 22 2.18 9.03 -2.95
CA ILE A 22 1.81 8.31 -1.73
C ILE A 22 0.42 8.72 -1.19
N ASP A 23 0.01 9.96 -1.44
CA ASP A 23 -1.29 10.50 -1.00
C ASP A 23 -2.46 9.76 -1.68
N GLU A 24 -2.35 9.50 -2.98
CA GLU A 24 -3.31 8.68 -3.73
C GLU A 24 -3.33 7.23 -3.25
N LEU A 25 -2.17 6.66 -2.88
CA LEU A 25 -2.15 5.33 -2.23
C LEU A 25 -2.95 5.35 -0.93
N HIS A 26 -2.74 6.36 -0.09
CA HIS A 26 -3.47 6.53 1.17
C HIS A 26 -4.98 6.69 0.94
N GLY A 27 -5.37 7.47 -0.07
CA GLY A 27 -6.76 7.63 -0.49
C GLY A 27 -7.40 6.31 -0.93
N VAL A 28 -6.70 5.53 -1.76
CA VAL A 28 -7.19 4.22 -2.23
C VAL A 28 -7.31 3.22 -1.08
N LEU A 29 -6.31 3.14 -0.20
CA LEU A 29 -6.35 2.26 0.97
C LEU A 29 -7.54 2.58 1.89
N ARG A 30 -7.86 3.87 2.05
CA ARG A 30 -8.99 4.34 2.84
C ARG A 30 -10.34 4.07 2.15
N MET A 31 -10.41 4.18 0.83
CA MET A 31 -11.60 3.82 0.05
C MET A 31 -11.89 2.32 0.05
N LEU A 32 -10.84 1.49 0.13
CA LEU A 32 -10.99 0.03 0.16
C LEU A 32 -11.51 -0.50 1.50
N ASP A 33 -11.48 0.32 2.56
CA ASP A 33 -11.89 -0.04 3.93
C ASP A 33 -11.29 -1.39 4.36
N LEU A 34 -9.96 -1.51 4.22
CA LEU A 34 -9.25 -2.77 4.44
C LEU A 34 -9.23 -3.12 5.94
N PRO A 35 -9.68 -4.32 6.34
CA PRO A 35 -9.64 -4.75 7.73
C PRO A 35 -8.20 -4.81 8.23
N GLY A 36 -8.01 -4.45 9.50
CA GLY A 36 -6.69 -4.36 10.13
C GLY A 36 -5.89 -3.10 9.80
N LEU A 37 -6.28 -2.31 8.78
CA LEU A 37 -5.62 -1.05 8.45
C LEU A 37 -6.34 0.15 9.06
N ARG A 38 -5.85 0.63 10.21
CA ARG A 38 -6.40 1.86 10.82
C ARG A 38 -5.95 3.11 10.10
N TYR A 39 -4.66 3.17 9.72
CA TYR A 39 -4.09 4.30 9.02
C TYR A 39 -3.13 3.80 7.93
N PRO A 40 -3.21 4.33 6.69
CA PRO A 40 -2.30 3.92 5.62
C PRO A 40 -0.84 4.33 5.89
N GLN A 41 -0.65 5.29 6.80
CA GLN A 41 0.64 5.71 7.32
C GLN A 41 1.32 4.61 8.14
N ASP A 42 0.55 3.78 8.83
CA ASP A 42 1.08 2.71 9.71
C ASP A 42 1.94 1.71 8.93
N ILE A 43 1.56 1.46 7.68
CA ILE A 43 2.27 0.55 6.80
C ILE A 43 3.30 1.26 5.93
N THR A 44 3.08 2.52 5.55
CA THR A 44 3.94 3.24 4.60
C THR A 44 5.05 4.07 5.25
N VAL A 45 4.95 4.38 6.55
CA VAL A 45 5.92 5.19 7.28
C VAL A 45 6.96 4.30 7.96
N ASN A 46 8.23 4.64 7.77
CA ASN A 46 9.37 4.02 8.44
C ASN A 46 9.45 4.42 9.91
N ASP A 47 10.26 3.71 10.69
CA ASP A 47 10.63 4.06 12.06
C ASP A 47 11.12 5.52 12.22
N ASN A 48 11.72 6.07 11.16
CA ASN A 48 12.24 7.44 11.11
C ASN A 48 11.17 8.52 10.83
N GLY A 49 9.87 8.17 10.80
CA GLY A 49 8.76 9.10 10.56
C GLY A 49 8.58 9.57 9.11
N GLY A 50 9.40 9.06 8.17
CA GLY A 50 9.29 9.32 6.73
C GLY A 50 8.67 8.15 5.97
N VAL A 51 8.12 8.40 4.78
CA VAL A 51 7.57 7.34 3.92
C VAL A 51 8.69 6.42 3.42
N ALA A 52 8.50 5.11 3.56
CA ALA A 52 9.38 4.08 3.02
C ALA A 52 9.53 4.21 1.51
N ASP A 53 10.76 4.24 1.02
CA ASP A 53 11.01 4.13 -0.41
C ASP A 53 10.50 2.79 -0.95
N SER A 54 10.40 1.74 -0.14
CA SER A 54 9.69 0.52 -0.54
C SER A 54 9.21 -0.24 0.69
N GLY A 55 8.18 -1.06 0.51
CA GLY A 55 7.69 -1.91 1.57
C GLY A 55 6.64 -2.89 1.10
N LYS A 56 6.40 -3.88 1.95
CA LYS A 56 5.40 -4.91 1.77
C LYS A 56 4.68 -5.07 3.09
N PHE A 57 3.36 -4.96 3.03
CA PHE A 57 2.49 -5.28 4.13
C PHE A 57 1.57 -6.42 3.71
N ARG A 58 1.38 -7.39 4.59
CA ARG A 58 0.40 -8.45 4.41
C ARG A 58 -0.39 -8.56 5.69
N HIS A 59 -1.68 -8.33 5.57
CA HIS A 59 -2.64 -8.63 6.61
C HIS A 59 -3.21 -10.02 6.37
N VAL A 60 -3.23 -10.83 7.41
CA VAL A 60 -3.89 -12.13 7.41
C VAL A 60 -4.83 -12.12 8.60
N ASP A 61 -6.12 -11.95 8.33
CA ASP A 61 -7.13 -12.11 9.36
C ASP A 61 -7.61 -13.57 9.39
N VAL A 62 -7.43 -14.22 10.54
CA VAL A 62 -7.78 -15.64 10.73
C VAL A 62 -9.26 -15.80 11.09
N GLU A 63 -9.91 -14.74 11.56
CA GLU A 63 -11.30 -14.77 12.03
C GLU A 63 -12.29 -14.54 10.89
N ASP A 64 -12.03 -13.54 10.03
CA ASP A 64 -12.88 -13.23 8.86
C ASP A 64 -12.39 -13.90 7.56
N GLY A 65 -11.20 -14.51 7.57
CA GLY A 65 -10.60 -15.16 6.40
C GLY A 65 -10.23 -14.18 5.27
N PHE A 66 -10.17 -12.89 5.57
CA PHE A 66 -9.84 -11.84 4.62
C PHE A 66 -8.34 -11.54 4.68
N ASP A 67 -7.57 -12.12 3.75
CA ASP A 67 -6.15 -11.86 3.62
C ASP A 67 -5.87 -10.88 2.48
N TRP A 68 -5.25 -9.74 2.79
CA TRP A 68 -4.87 -8.76 1.77
C TRP A 68 -3.41 -8.38 1.93
N SER A 69 -2.79 -7.98 0.83
CA SER A 69 -1.43 -7.49 0.83
C SER A 69 -1.32 -6.22 0.02
N VAL A 70 -0.38 -5.37 0.41
CA VAL A 70 0.04 -4.24 -0.38
C VAL A 70 1.54 -4.20 -0.45
N THR A 71 2.05 -4.01 -1.65
CA THR A 71 3.47 -3.78 -1.88
C THR A 71 3.60 -2.43 -2.55
N TRP A 72 4.52 -1.59 -2.10
CA TRP A 72 4.83 -0.32 -2.75
C TRP A 72 6.33 -0.19 -2.93
N VAL A 73 6.71 0.47 -4.00
CA VAL A 73 8.08 0.83 -4.31
C VAL A 73 8.07 2.22 -4.91
N LYS A 74 8.95 3.07 -4.41
CA LYS A 74 9.18 4.40 -4.90
C LYS A 74 9.87 4.25 -6.24
N VAL A 75 9.21 4.81 -7.23
CA VAL A 75 9.74 5.02 -8.55
C VAL A 75 10.21 6.46 -8.53
N ASP A 76 11.46 6.67 -8.12
CA ASP A 76 12.16 7.87 -8.54
C ASP A 76 12.10 7.87 -10.07
N GLY A 77 11.66 8.98 -10.68
CA GLY A 77 11.54 9.12 -12.15
C GLY A 77 12.91 9.14 -12.85
N GLY A 78 13.83 8.28 -12.41
CA GLY A 78 15.10 7.98 -13.04
C GLY A 78 14.81 7.15 -14.28
N ALA A 79 15.11 7.77 -15.41
CA ALA A 79 15.10 7.19 -16.73
C ALA A 79 16.03 5.96 -16.84
N ASP A 80 15.69 5.13 -17.84
CA ASP A 80 16.44 4.02 -18.45
C ASP A 80 16.23 2.62 -17.87
#